data_AF-A0A5C5SQ63-F1
#
_entry.id   AF-A0A5C5SQ63-F1
#
_cell.length_a   1.000
_cell.length_b   1.000
_cell.length_c   1.000
_cell.angle_alpha   90.00
_cell.angle_beta   90.00
_cell.angle_gamma   90.00
#
_symmetry.space_group_name_H-M   'P 1'
#
loop_
_entity.id
_entity.type
_entity.pdbx_description
1 polymer ?
#
loop_
_entity_poly.entity_id
_entity_poly.type
_entity_poly.pdbx_seq_one_letter_code
_entity_poly.pdbx_strand_id
1 'polypeptide(L)'
;MHAPVMSIAVGLVVALAAGFPAAAQDASLEGRLRDALRSATAQVRSLEDERARLQAQLAEAEREKEVLRQHAAAAATQDKDKPAKPSVDDETLAEYKRRLADQAAALAQLNDALEKWKAAFNEAANVARAKETERAQLATQVPPLTQRLTACEAKNVALFKVGNEILARYAGIGLGDALGAREPFIGFKRVELQNLVQDYQDKLLDQKVTK
;
A
#
# COMPACT_ATOMS: atom_id res chain seq x y z
N MET A 1 -53.63 -24.84 -15.84
CA MET A 1 -52.94 -24.48 -14.59
C MET A 1 -51.60 -23.89 -14.98
N HIS A 2 -51.58 -22.59 -15.28
CA HIS A 2 -51.00 -21.49 -14.47
C HIS A 2 -49.47 -21.60 -14.29
N ALA A 3 -48.76 -20.75 -15.04
CA ALA A 3 -47.38 -20.28 -14.81
C ALA A 3 -47.38 -19.26 -13.61
N PRO A 4 -46.30 -18.49 -13.31
CA PRO A 4 -44.89 -18.53 -13.70
C PRO A 4 -43.90 -18.35 -12.51
N VAL A 5 -42.61 -18.41 -12.83
CA VAL A 5 -41.45 -18.04 -11.99
C VAL A 5 -41.43 -16.54 -11.71
N MET A 6 -41.34 -16.17 -10.44
CA MET A 6 -40.99 -14.83 -9.96
C MET A 6 -40.10 -15.01 -8.72
N SER A 7 -38.82 -14.64 -8.79
CA SER A 7 -37.96 -14.52 -7.62
C SER A 7 -37.37 -13.13 -7.56
N ILE A 8 -37.62 -12.54 -6.40
CA ILE A 8 -37.58 -11.14 -6.06
C ILE A 8 -36.19 -10.77 -5.55
N ALA A 9 -35.81 -9.54 -5.84
CA ALA A 9 -34.62 -8.86 -5.38
C ALA A 9 -34.41 -8.99 -3.86
N VAL A 10 -33.19 -9.34 -3.45
CA VAL A 10 -32.72 -9.16 -2.07
C VAL A 10 -31.67 -8.07 -2.09
N GLY A 11 -32.11 -6.87 -1.77
CA GLY A 11 -31.24 -5.83 -1.25
C GLY A 11 -30.85 -6.18 0.18
N LEU A 12 -29.56 -6.17 0.49
CA LEU A 12 -29.06 -6.06 1.85
C LEU A 12 -28.11 -4.88 1.91
N VAL A 13 -28.67 -3.75 2.33
CA VAL A 13 -27.93 -2.62 2.89
C VAL A 13 -27.29 -3.11 4.19
N VAL A 14 -25.96 -3.14 4.25
CA VAL A 14 -25.23 -3.17 5.52
C VAL A 14 -24.52 -1.83 5.66
N ALA A 15 -25.18 -0.96 6.42
CA ALA A 15 -24.56 0.21 7.01
C ALA A 15 -23.70 -0.23 8.21
N LEU A 16 -22.38 -0.09 8.12
CA LEU A 16 -21.51 0.00 9.28
C LEU A 16 -20.49 1.12 9.05
N ALA A 17 -20.89 2.33 9.43
CA ALA A 17 -19.98 3.41 9.76
C ALA A 17 -20.09 3.64 11.27
N ALA A 18 -19.13 3.09 12.03
CA ALA A 18 -18.87 3.47 13.41
C ALA A 18 -17.41 3.16 13.76
N GLY A 19 -16.62 4.22 13.98
CA GLY A 19 -15.49 4.28 14.92
C GLY A 19 -14.31 3.31 14.74
N PHE A 20 -13.18 3.85 14.27
CA PHE A 20 -11.84 3.23 14.24
C PHE A 20 -11.39 2.57 15.56
N PRO A 21 -10.50 1.55 15.49
CA PRO A 21 -9.08 1.83 15.32
C PRO A 21 -8.51 1.18 14.04
N ALA A 22 -8.31 1.96 12.98
CA ALA A 22 -7.56 1.51 11.79
C ALA A 22 -6.09 1.27 12.10
N ALA A 23 -5.55 1.86 13.17
CA ALA A 23 -4.15 1.70 13.56
C ALA A 23 -3.78 0.24 13.93
N ALA A 24 -4.72 -0.53 14.47
CA ALA A 24 -4.45 -1.93 14.85
C ALA A 24 -4.47 -2.88 13.65
N GLN A 25 -5.27 -2.59 12.62
CA GLN A 25 -5.29 -3.38 11.39
C GLN A 25 -4.06 -3.08 10.53
N ASP A 26 -3.62 -1.83 10.45
CA ASP A 26 -2.43 -1.44 9.67
C ASP A 26 -1.14 -2.07 10.23
N ALA A 27 -0.93 -2.07 11.55
CA ALA A 27 0.24 -2.73 12.17
C ALA A 27 0.26 -4.25 11.91
N SER A 28 -0.93 -4.88 11.85
CA SER A 28 -1.05 -6.30 11.54
C SER A 28 -0.80 -6.62 10.06
N LEU A 29 -1.18 -5.72 9.15
CA LEU A 29 -0.93 -5.85 7.71
C LEU A 29 0.54 -5.64 7.39
N GLU A 30 1.18 -4.64 8.01
CA GLU A 30 2.61 -4.40 7.82
C GLU A 30 3.46 -5.57 8.32
N GLY A 31 3.11 -6.14 9.47
CA GLY A 31 3.75 -7.36 9.99
C GLY A 31 3.62 -8.54 9.02
N ARG A 32 2.41 -8.79 8.51
CA ARG A 32 2.15 -9.85 7.51
C ARG A 32 2.91 -9.63 6.21
N LEU A 33 3.02 -8.38 5.74
CA LEU A 33 3.79 -8.03 4.54
C LEU A 33 5.29 -8.27 4.76
N ARG A 34 5.82 -7.92 5.94
CA ARG A 34 7.23 -8.20 6.28
C ARG A 34 7.51 -9.70 6.38
N ASP A 35 6.60 -10.47 6.96
CA ASP A 35 6.74 -11.92 7.06
C ASP A 35 6.63 -12.60 5.69
N ALA A 36 5.71 -12.14 4.84
CA ALA A 36 5.63 -12.57 3.45
C ALA A 36 6.92 -12.25 2.67
N LEU A 37 7.51 -11.07 2.89
CA LEU A 37 8.78 -10.67 2.28
C LEU A 37 9.94 -11.58 2.71
N ARG A 38 10.03 -11.90 4.01
CA ARG A 38 11.05 -12.82 4.55
C ARG A 38 10.88 -14.22 3.98
N SER A 39 9.66 -14.74 3.95
CA SER A 39 9.34 -16.04 3.36
C SER A 39 9.70 -16.11 1.88
N ALA A 40 9.33 -15.08 1.10
CA ALA A 40 9.67 -15.00 -0.31
C ALA A 40 11.19 -14.95 -0.54
N THR A 41 11.92 -14.18 0.27
CA THR A 41 13.39 -14.10 0.21
C THR A 41 14.02 -15.47 0.50
N ALA A 42 13.48 -16.22 1.46
CA ALA A 42 13.94 -17.58 1.76
C ALA A 42 13.68 -18.54 0.58
N GLN A 43 12.53 -18.43 -0.09
CA GLN A 43 12.23 -19.22 -1.29
C GLN A 43 13.16 -18.89 -2.46
N VAL A 44 13.49 -17.62 -2.69
CA VAL A 44 14.46 -17.23 -3.74
C VAL A 44 15.83 -17.87 -3.48
N ARG A 45 16.31 -17.82 -2.23
CA ARG A 45 17.58 -18.47 -1.87
C ARG A 45 17.52 -19.99 -2.08
N SER A 46 16.44 -20.63 -1.66
CA SER A 46 16.24 -22.07 -1.88
C SER A 46 16.29 -22.44 -3.37
N LEU A 47 15.65 -21.66 -4.24
CA LEU A 47 15.67 -21.90 -5.69
C LEU A 47 17.05 -21.63 -6.30
N GLU A 48 17.77 -20.62 -5.81
CA GLU A 48 19.15 -20.36 -6.22
C GLU A 48 20.09 -21.52 -5.82
N ASP A 49 19.91 -22.08 -4.62
CA ASP A 49 20.66 -23.24 -4.13
C ASP A 49 20.35 -24.51 -4.95
N GLU A 50 19.06 -24.76 -5.25
CA GLU A 50 18.64 -25.88 -6.12
C GLU A 50 19.23 -25.76 -7.53
N ARG A 51 19.23 -24.55 -8.10
CA ARG A 51 19.85 -24.29 -9.41
C ARG A 51 21.35 -24.57 -9.37
N ALA A 52 22.06 -24.08 -8.35
CA ALA A 52 23.50 -24.31 -8.20
C ALA A 52 23.82 -25.81 -8.07
N ARG A 53 23.00 -26.54 -7.29
CA ARG A 53 23.11 -28.00 -7.13
C ARG A 53 22.90 -28.74 -8.45
N LEU A 54 21.87 -28.40 -9.22
CA LEU A 54 21.59 -29.03 -10.51
C LEU A 54 22.68 -28.72 -11.54
N GLN A 55 23.23 -27.51 -11.55
CA GLN A 55 24.39 -27.19 -12.40
C GLN A 55 25.63 -28.02 -12.04
N ALA A 56 25.89 -28.23 -10.75
CA ALA A 56 27.00 -29.08 -10.32
C ALA A 56 26.82 -30.55 -10.77
N GLN A 57 25.60 -31.09 -10.62
CA GLN A 57 25.28 -32.46 -11.08
C GLN A 57 25.44 -32.62 -12.59
N LEU A 58 25.04 -31.61 -13.37
CA LEU A 58 25.20 -31.63 -14.82
C LEU A 58 26.69 -31.65 -15.22
N ALA A 59 27.50 -30.82 -14.57
CA ALA A 59 28.95 -30.79 -14.81
C ALA A 59 29.65 -32.11 -14.41
N GLU A 60 29.18 -32.78 -13.36
CA GLU A 60 29.68 -34.08 -12.93
C GLU A 60 29.31 -35.19 -13.93
N ALA A 61 28.04 -35.24 -14.35
CA ALA A 61 27.57 -36.19 -15.36
C ALA A 61 28.29 -36.01 -16.72
N GLU A 62 28.61 -34.77 -17.12
CA GLU A 62 29.40 -34.51 -18.32
C GLU A 62 30.84 -35.03 -18.21
N ARG A 63 31.47 -34.92 -17.03
CA ARG A 63 32.82 -35.48 -16.78
C ARG A 63 32.80 -37.01 -16.81
N GLU A 64 31.82 -37.64 -16.16
CA GLU A 64 31.66 -39.10 -16.18
C GLU A 64 31.49 -39.63 -17.59
N LYS A 65 30.69 -38.92 -18.41
CA LYS A 65 30.52 -39.24 -19.83
C LYS A 65 31.84 -39.20 -20.60
N GLU A 66 32.66 -38.17 -20.37
CA GLU A 66 33.95 -38.05 -21.06
C GLU A 66 34.92 -39.15 -20.62
N VAL A 67 34.95 -39.49 -19.33
CA VAL A 67 35.76 -40.60 -18.79
C VAL A 67 35.32 -41.95 -19.37
N LEU A 68 34.02 -42.25 -19.37
CA LEU A 68 33.47 -43.47 -19.98
C LEU A 68 33.79 -43.56 -21.46
N ARG A 69 33.71 -42.44 -22.19
CA ARG A 69 34.03 -42.37 -23.61
C ARG A 69 35.52 -42.65 -23.87
N GLN A 70 36.41 -42.12 -23.03
CA GLN A 70 37.84 -42.41 -23.11
C GLN A 70 38.15 -43.87 -22.79
N HIS A 71 37.50 -44.46 -21.79
CA HIS A 71 37.62 -45.88 -21.48
C HIS A 71 37.11 -46.78 -22.61
N ALA A 72 35.97 -46.44 -23.24
CA ALA A 72 35.45 -47.17 -24.40
C ALA A 72 36.40 -47.09 -25.60
N ALA A 73 37.00 -45.91 -25.87
CA ALA A 73 37.99 -45.75 -26.93
C ALA A 73 39.30 -46.51 -26.66
N ALA A 74 39.73 -46.58 -25.40
CA ALA A 74 40.89 -47.35 -24.97
C ALA A 74 40.66 -48.87 -25.06
N ALA A 75 39.47 -49.36 -24.68
CA ALA A 75 39.10 -50.76 -24.83
C ALA A 75 39.00 -51.18 -26.31
N ALA A 76 38.40 -50.33 -27.15
CA ALA A 76 38.31 -50.57 -28.61
C ALA A 76 39.67 -50.62 -29.31
N THR A 77 40.73 -50.03 -28.75
CA THR A 77 42.10 -50.12 -29.29
C THR A 77 42.86 -51.36 -28.79
N GLN A 78 42.48 -51.96 -27.66
CA GLN A 78 43.04 -53.21 -27.15
C GLN A 78 42.41 -54.47 -27.78
N ASP A 79 41.15 -54.41 -28.24
CA ASP A 79 40.36 -55.57 -28.71
C ASP A 79 40.31 -55.76 -30.25
N LYS A 80 41.37 -55.39 -30.97
CA LYS A 80 41.42 -55.47 -32.46
C LYS A 80 41.29 -56.89 -33.06
N ASP A 81 41.26 -57.95 -32.25
CA ASP A 81 41.27 -59.35 -32.70
C ASP A 81 39.94 -60.13 -32.49
N LYS A 82 38.81 -59.50 -32.13
CA LYS A 82 37.50 -60.20 -32.04
C LYS A 82 36.36 -59.45 -32.74
N PRO A 83 35.42 -60.17 -33.42
CA PRO A 83 34.32 -59.54 -34.13
C PRO A 83 33.37 -58.84 -33.16
N ALA A 84 33.08 -57.58 -33.48
CA ALA A 84 32.26 -56.67 -32.70
C ALA A 84 30.88 -57.26 -32.39
N LYS A 85 30.59 -57.46 -31.10
CA LYS A 85 29.20 -57.47 -30.63
C LYS A 85 28.69 -56.03 -30.66
N PRO A 86 27.47 -55.75 -31.14
CA PRO A 86 26.85 -54.44 -30.96
C PRO A 86 26.68 -54.25 -29.46
N SER A 87 27.55 -53.44 -28.88
CA SER A 87 27.72 -53.32 -27.45
C SER A 87 26.61 -52.46 -26.85
N VAL A 88 26.34 -52.71 -25.57
CA VAL A 88 25.39 -52.07 -24.66
C VAL A 88 25.62 -50.54 -24.51
N ASP A 89 26.52 -49.96 -25.29
CA ASP A 89 27.03 -48.59 -25.17
C ASP A 89 26.15 -47.55 -25.88
N ASP A 90 25.46 -47.90 -26.97
CA ASP A 90 24.62 -46.93 -27.70
C ASP A 90 23.31 -46.64 -26.98
N GLU A 91 22.69 -47.64 -26.36
CA GLU A 91 21.45 -47.48 -25.58
C GLU A 91 21.70 -46.70 -24.29
N THR A 92 22.81 -46.98 -23.61
CA THR A 92 23.23 -46.23 -22.41
C THR A 92 23.62 -44.79 -22.77
N LEU A 93 24.40 -44.55 -23.83
CA LEU A 93 24.70 -43.19 -24.31
C LEU A 93 23.44 -42.40 -24.70
N ALA A 94 22.45 -43.06 -25.31
CA ALA A 94 21.18 -42.43 -25.64
C ALA A 94 20.39 -42.06 -24.36
N GLU A 95 20.35 -42.95 -23.36
CA GLU A 95 19.70 -42.66 -22.07
C GLU A 95 20.38 -41.50 -21.34
N TYR A 96 21.71 -41.47 -21.28
CA TYR A 96 22.46 -40.37 -20.66
C TYR A 96 22.23 -39.04 -21.37
N LYS A 97 22.26 -39.00 -22.71
CA LYS A 97 21.95 -37.78 -23.47
C LYS A 97 20.54 -37.29 -23.19
N ARG A 98 19.56 -38.20 -23.05
CA ARG A 98 18.18 -37.86 -22.70
C ARG A 98 18.10 -37.26 -21.29
N ARG A 99 18.75 -37.86 -20.29
CA ARG A 99 18.82 -37.31 -18.93
C ARG A 99 19.47 -35.92 -18.88
N LEU A 100 20.53 -35.70 -19.67
CA LEU A 100 21.20 -34.40 -19.76
C LEU A 100 20.29 -33.33 -20.38
N ALA A 101 19.53 -33.70 -21.42
CA ALA A 101 18.52 -32.83 -22.02
C ALA A 101 17.37 -32.51 -21.04
N ASP A 102 16.89 -33.51 -20.30
CA ASP A 102 15.83 -33.33 -19.30
C ASP A 102 16.31 -32.41 -18.15
N GLN A 103 17.55 -32.57 -17.69
CA GLN A 103 18.16 -31.69 -16.67
C GLN A 103 18.37 -30.26 -17.19
N ALA A 104 18.82 -30.10 -18.43
CA ALA A 104 18.97 -28.78 -19.05
C ALA A 104 17.61 -28.07 -19.19
N ALA A 105 16.55 -28.80 -19.56
CA ALA A 105 15.19 -28.28 -19.61
C ALA A 105 14.68 -27.87 -18.21
N ALA A 106 14.95 -28.66 -17.18
CA ALA A 106 14.61 -28.33 -15.79
C ALA A 106 15.33 -27.06 -15.30
N LEU A 107 16.61 -26.89 -15.62
CA LEU A 107 17.38 -25.67 -15.31
C LEU A 107 16.81 -24.42 -16.00
N ALA A 108 16.39 -24.55 -17.26
CA ALA A 108 15.74 -23.45 -17.97
C ALA A 108 14.42 -23.04 -17.31
N GLN A 109 13.58 -24.02 -16.95
CA GLN A 109 12.31 -23.76 -16.24
C GLN A 109 12.51 -23.11 -14.88
N LEU A 110 13.53 -23.54 -14.12
CA LEU A 110 13.86 -22.95 -12.81
C LEU A 110 14.36 -21.51 -12.96
N ASN A 111 15.19 -21.22 -13.95
CA ASN A 111 15.64 -19.85 -14.23
C ASN A 111 14.46 -18.95 -14.61
N ASP A 112 13.57 -19.40 -15.49
CA ASP A 112 12.37 -18.65 -15.87
C ASP A 112 11.46 -18.38 -14.67
N ALA A 113 11.27 -19.38 -13.82
CA ALA A 113 10.50 -19.22 -12.58
C ALA A 113 11.16 -18.17 -11.67
N LEU A 114 12.47 -18.27 -11.48
CA LEU A 114 13.23 -17.36 -10.63
C LEU A 114 13.17 -15.91 -11.15
N GLU A 115 13.30 -15.68 -12.46
CA GLU A 115 13.15 -14.34 -13.04
C GLU A 115 11.73 -13.78 -12.84
N LYS A 116 10.70 -14.60 -13.06
CA LYS A 116 9.30 -14.19 -12.82
C LYS A 116 9.05 -13.85 -11.35
N TRP A 117 9.58 -14.65 -10.43
CA TRP A 117 9.47 -14.40 -8.99
C TRP A 117 10.22 -13.13 -8.58
N LYS A 118 11.42 -12.87 -9.12
CA LYS A 118 12.17 -11.62 -8.88
C LYS A 118 11.43 -10.40 -9.43
N ALA A 119 10.86 -10.49 -10.63
CA ALA A 119 10.08 -9.42 -11.22
C ALA A 119 8.84 -9.08 -10.37
N ALA A 120 8.04 -10.11 -10.02
CA ALA A 120 6.86 -9.95 -9.18
C ALA A 120 7.20 -9.38 -7.78
N PHE A 121 8.33 -9.82 -7.20
CA PHE A 121 8.80 -9.28 -5.92
C PHE A 121 9.17 -7.80 -6.02
N ASN A 122 9.93 -7.42 -7.04
CA ASN A 122 10.33 -6.02 -7.24
C ASN A 122 9.11 -5.13 -7.47
N GLU A 123 8.13 -5.61 -8.23
CA GLU A 123 6.87 -4.89 -8.44
C GLU A 123 6.08 -4.73 -7.14
N ALA A 124 5.90 -5.80 -6.37
CA ALA A 124 5.24 -5.74 -5.05
C ALA A 124 5.98 -4.81 -4.08
N ALA A 125 7.31 -4.84 -4.04
CA ALA A 125 8.13 -3.97 -3.21
C ALA A 125 7.98 -2.49 -3.63
N ASN A 126 7.92 -2.21 -4.93
CA ASN A 126 7.70 -0.86 -5.45
C ASN A 126 6.31 -0.34 -5.10
N VAL A 127 5.27 -1.17 -5.26
CA VAL A 127 3.89 -0.82 -4.88
C VAL A 127 3.81 -0.55 -3.37
N ALA A 128 4.42 -1.39 -2.54
CA ALA A 128 4.46 -1.20 -1.10
C ALA A 128 5.16 0.13 -0.72
N ARG A 129 6.31 0.44 -1.32
CA ARG A 129 7.01 1.71 -1.11
C ARG A 129 6.19 2.91 -1.56
N ALA A 130 5.56 2.85 -2.73
CA ALA A 130 4.69 3.91 -3.23
C ALA A 130 3.51 4.16 -2.27
N LYS A 131 2.86 3.10 -1.80
CA LYS A 131 1.76 3.20 -0.82
C LYS A 131 2.22 3.78 0.52
N GLU A 132 3.40 3.41 0.98
CA GLU A 132 3.97 3.99 2.19
C GLU A 132 4.27 5.48 2.03
N THR A 133 4.81 5.90 0.88
CA THR A 133 5.05 7.32 0.61
C THR A 133 3.75 8.13 0.52
N GLU A 134 2.69 7.59 -0.10
CA GLU A 134 1.36 8.21 -0.13
C GLU A 134 0.78 8.34 1.28
N ARG A 135 0.88 7.27 2.10
CA ARG A 135 0.43 7.27 3.49
C ARG A 135 1.18 8.30 4.32
N ALA A 136 2.50 8.38 4.21
CA ALA A 136 3.32 9.36 4.91
C ALA A 136 2.93 10.80 4.52
N GLN A 137 2.72 11.06 3.22
CA GLN A 137 2.26 12.37 2.76
C GLN A 137 0.89 12.73 3.36
N LEU A 138 -0.08 11.82 3.33
CA LEU A 138 -1.40 12.04 3.93
C LEU A 138 -1.29 12.24 5.45
N ALA A 139 -0.47 11.45 6.13
CA ALA A 139 -0.23 11.58 7.57
C ALA A 139 0.36 12.94 7.94
N THR A 140 1.15 13.58 7.07
CA THR A 140 1.64 14.95 7.28
C THR A 140 0.61 16.03 6.96
N GLN A 141 -0.34 15.77 6.05
CA GLN A 141 -1.34 16.76 5.62
C GLN A 141 -2.58 16.80 6.51
N VAL A 142 -2.99 15.66 7.09
CA VAL A 142 -4.19 15.58 7.92
C VAL A 142 -4.10 16.46 9.17
N PRO A 143 -3.03 16.44 9.99
CA PRO A 143 -2.96 17.24 11.21
C PRO A 143 -3.15 18.75 11.01
N PRO A 144 -2.46 19.44 10.06
CA PRO A 144 -2.66 20.87 9.86
C PRO A 144 -4.06 21.19 9.31
N LEU A 145 -4.64 20.31 8.50
CA LEU A 145 -6.03 20.47 8.02
C LEU A 145 -7.03 20.35 9.17
N THR A 146 -6.88 19.34 10.03
CA THR A 146 -7.72 19.17 11.23
C THR A 146 -7.56 20.36 12.19
N GLN A 147 -6.34 20.86 12.38
CA GLN A 147 -6.10 22.04 13.21
C GLN A 147 -6.74 23.30 12.63
N ARG A 148 -6.68 23.50 11.30
CA ARG A 148 -7.36 24.61 10.64
C ARG A 148 -8.88 24.51 10.75
N LEU A 149 -9.43 23.31 10.60
CA LEU A 149 -10.87 23.06 10.73
C LEU A 149 -11.36 23.39 12.15
N THR A 150 -10.70 22.85 13.17
CA THR A 150 -11.04 23.12 14.58
C THR A 150 -10.90 24.60 14.94
N ALA A 151 -9.87 25.29 14.43
CA ALA A 151 -9.74 26.73 14.60
C ALA A 151 -10.86 27.53 13.91
N CYS A 152 -11.29 27.10 12.71
CA CYS A 152 -12.40 27.71 11.99
C CYS A 152 -13.73 27.52 12.72
N GLU A 153 -13.99 26.32 13.24
CA GLU A 153 -15.17 26.01 14.05
C GLU A 153 -15.21 26.87 15.32
N ALA A 154 -14.10 26.98 16.05
CA ALA A 154 -13.99 27.82 17.23
C ALA A 154 -14.26 29.31 16.91
N LYS A 155 -13.68 29.82 15.82
CA LYS A 155 -13.91 31.19 15.33
C LYS A 155 -15.35 31.42 14.90
N ASN A 156 -15.99 30.44 14.26
CA ASN A 156 -17.41 30.53 13.88
C ASN A 156 -18.31 30.65 15.12
N VAL A 157 -18.08 29.80 16.13
CA VAL A 157 -18.80 29.88 17.41
C VAL A 157 -18.59 31.24 18.07
N ALA A 158 -17.37 31.78 18.05
CA ALA A 158 -17.07 33.10 18.59
C ALA A 158 -17.79 34.22 17.81
N LEU A 159 -17.78 34.18 16.48
CA LEU A 159 -18.51 35.13 15.63
C LEU A 159 -20.02 35.10 15.90
N PHE A 160 -20.60 33.90 16.07
CA PHE A 160 -22.01 33.76 16.41
C PHE A 160 -22.34 34.39 17.76
N LYS A 161 -21.47 34.22 18.78
CA LYS A 161 -21.62 34.89 20.09
C LYS A 161 -21.55 36.41 19.96
N VAL A 162 -20.55 36.94 19.25
CA VAL A 162 -20.41 38.38 19.00
C VAL A 162 -21.64 38.94 18.27
N GLY A 163 -22.15 38.24 17.26
CA GLY A 163 -23.37 38.62 16.55
C GLY A 163 -24.59 38.69 17.47
N ASN A 164 -24.77 37.71 18.36
CA ASN A 164 -25.85 37.72 19.34
C ASN A 164 -25.69 38.84 20.39
N GLU A 165 -24.46 39.15 20.83
CA GLU A 165 -24.19 40.29 21.70
C GLU A 165 -24.63 41.61 21.06
N ILE A 166 -24.31 41.81 19.78
CA ILE A 166 -24.71 43.00 19.01
C ILE A 166 -26.24 43.10 18.92
N LEU A 167 -26.93 42.00 18.56
CA LEU A 167 -28.39 41.96 18.47
C LEU A 167 -29.06 42.25 19.83
N ALA A 168 -28.55 41.67 20.92
CA ALA A 168 -29.06 41.91 22.26
C ALA A 168 -28.90 43.37 22.70
N ARG A 169 -27.75 44.00 22.40
CA ARG A 169 -27.52 45.42 22.67
C ARG A 169 -28.46 46.31 21.87
N TYR A 170 -28.66 46.03 20.58
CA TYR A 170 -29.58 46.78 19.73
C TYR A 170 -31.04 46.67 20.23
N ALA A 171 -31.48 45.47 20.64
CA ALA A 171 -32.80 45.25 21.22
C ALA A 171 -33.00 46.01 22.56
N GLY A 172 -31.96 46.06 23.40
CA GLY A 172 -31.99 46.80 24.67
C GLY A 172 -32.11 48.32 24.51
N ILE A 173 -31.46 48.90 23.48
CA ILE A 173 -31.57 50.33 23.14
C ILE A 173 -33.01 50.68 22.77
N GLY A 174 -33.69 49.86 21.95
CA GLY A 174 -35.07 50.11 21.53
C GLY A 174 -36.12 50.05 22.65
N LEU A 175 -35.85 49.32 23.73
CA LEU A 175 -36.78 49.19 24.87
C LEU A 175 -36.50 50.21 26.00
N GLY A 176 -35.25 50.63 26.19
CA GLY A 176 -34.86 51.59 27.24
C GLY A 176 -34.90 53.06 26.83
N ASP A 177 -34.53 53.39 25.59
CA ASP A 177 -34.44 54.79 25.13
C ASP A 177 -35.80 55.40 24.79
N ALA A 178 -36.83 54.59 24.54
CA ALA A 178 -38.20 55.07 24.34
C ALA A 178 -38.77 55.77 25.60
N LEU A 179 -38.19 55.54 26.78
CA LEU A 179 -38.59 56.16 28.05
C LEU A 179 -37.75 57.39 28.44
N GLY A 180 -36.61 57.64 27.78
CA GLY A 180 -35.63 58.68 28.17
C GLY A 180 -35.52 59.88 27.21
N ALA A 181 -36.38 60.00 26.20
CA ALA A 181 -36.27 60.88 25.03
C ALA A 181 -36.32 62.41 25.26
N ARG A 182 -35.78 62.94 26.37
CA ARG A 182 -35.93 64.35 26.74
C ARG A 182 -34.69 65.09 27.26
N GLU A 183 -33.48 64.60 27.01
CA GLU A 183 -32.25 65.33 27.35
C GLU A 183 -31.26 65.48 26.17
N PRO A 184 -30.36 66.49 26.18
CA PRO A 184 -29.47 66.80 25.06
C PRO A 184 -28.29 65.81 24.96
N PHE A 185 -28.52 64.66 24.32
CA PHE A 185 -27.67 63.45 24.34
C PHE A 185 -26.49 63.36 23.34
N ILE A 186 -25.91 64.43 22.80
CA ILE A 186 -25.23 64.29 21.49
C ILE A 186 -23.68 64.20 21.53
N GLY A 187 -23.04 64.38 22.69
CA GLY A 187 -21.58 64.34 22.83
C GLY A 187 -21.05 63.04 23.45
N PHE A 188 -21.28 62.86 24.76
CA PHE A 188 -20.77 61.73 25.54
C PHE A 188 -21.30 60.37 25.06
N LYS A 189 -22.62 60.28 24.80
CA LYS A 189 -23.26 59.06 24.25
C LYS A 189 -22.73 58.69 22.85
N ARG A 190 -22.32 59.68 22.06
CA ARG A 190 -21.71 59.44 20.74
C ARG A 190 -20.35 58.78 20.87
N VAL A 191 -19.53 59.21 21.83
CA VAL A 191 -18.22 58.59 22.11
C VAL A 191 -18.40 57.18 22.68
N GLU A 192 -19.35 56.98 23.60
CA GLU A 192 -19.68 55.63 24.10
C GLU A 192 -20.11 54.68 22.96
N LEU A 193 -20.93 55.17 22.02
CA LEU A 193 -21.36 54.40 20.86
C LEU A 193 -20.20 54.12 19.88
N GLN A 194 -19.33 55.10 19.64
CA GLN A 194 -18.13 54.91 18.82
C GLN A 194 -17.18 53.87 19.42
N ASN A 195 -16.93 53.93 20.73
CA ASN A 195 -16.12 52.93 21.44
C ASN A 195 -16.76 51.54 21.33
N LEU A 196 -18.08 51.43 21.48
CA LEU A 196 -18.79 50.16 21.36
C LEU A 196 -18.69 49.57 19.93
N VAL A 197 -18.84 50.41 18.91
CA VAL A 197 -18.68 50.00 17.51
C VAL A 197 -17.25 49.54 17.25
N GLN A 198 -16.25 50.26 17.79
CA GLN A 198 -14.85 49.90 17.66
C GLN A 198 -14.53 48.57 18.37
N ASP A 199 -15.00 48.37 19.60
CA ASP A 199 -14.84 47.11 20.35
C ASP A 199 -15.42 45.91 19.58
N TYR A 200 -16.60 46.07 18.98
CA TYR A 200 -17.20 45.00 18.18
C TYR A 200 -16.49 44.80 16.84
N GLN A 201 -15.99 45.87 16.22
CA GLN A 201 -15.18 45.77 15.01
C GLN A 201 -13.88 45.01 15.29
N ASP A 202 -13.21 45.27 16.41
CA ASP A 202 -12.01 44.57 16.85
C ASP A 202 -12.31 43.08 17.12
N LYS A 203 -13.40 42.79 17.86
CA LYS A 203 -13.86 41.40 18.08
C LYS A 203 -14.14 40.64 16.78
N LEU A 204 -14.75 41.29 15.78
CA LEU A 204 -15.03 40.67 14.48
C LEU A 204 -13.75 40.42 13.68
N LEU A 205 -12.79 41.35 13.74
CA LEU A 205 -11.50 41.23 13.08
C LEU A 205 -10.67 40.08 13.68
N ASP A 206 -10.65 39.93 15.00
CA ASP A 206 -9.94 38.86 15.71
C ASP A 206 -10.42 37.46 15.30
N GLN A 207 -11.71 37.31 15.01
CA GLN A 207 -12.31 36.03 14.60
C GLN A 207 -12.26 35.79 13.10
N LYS A 208 -11.76 36.74 12.30
CA LYS A 208 -11.61 36.54 10.85
C LYS A 208 -10.63 35.40 10.58
N VAL A 209 -10.99 34.51 9.67
CA VAL A 209 -10.09 33.45 9.18
C VAL A 209 -9.18 34.06 8.12
N THR A 210 -7.87 34.02 8.36
CA THR A 210 -6.84 34.41 7.40
C THR A 210 -6.47 33.19 6.55
N LYS A 211 -6.31 33.40 5.23
CA LYS A 211 -5.95 32.33 4.28
C LYS A 211 -4.53 31.80 4.50
#